data_AF-A0A9E0TNG1-F1
#
_entry.id   AF-A0A9E0TNG1-F1
#
_cell.length_a   1.000
_cell.length_b   1.000
_cell.length_c   1.000
_cell.angle_alpha   90.00
_cell.angle_beta   90.00
_cell.angle_gamma   90.00
#
_symmetry.space_group_name_H-M   'P 1'
#
loop_
_entity.id
_entity.type
_entity.pdbx_description
1 polymer ?
#
loop_
_entity_poly.entity_id
_entity_poly.type
_entity_poly.pdbx_seq_one_letter_code
_entity_poly.pdbx_strand_id
1 'polypeptide(L)'
;MTQYLLLIQGNATSPTTPAEWDRFFAAARASGLFQGGSAVGRREFVGDTATARSTAHITGYMRFDSAEKQPLLDLLKLHPVVLHGGTVELCELPKT
;
A
#
# COMPACT_ATOMS: atom_id res chain seq x y z
N MET A 1 -6.81 -10.13 -15.05
CA MET A 1 -6.67 -9.23 -13.90
C MET A 1 -5.26 -8.69 -13.89
N THR A 2 -5.15 -7.37 -13.76
CA THR A 2 -3.91 -6.63 -13.53
C THR A 2 -3.59 -6.73 -12.05
N GLN A 3 -2.32 -6.98 -11.74
CA GLN A 3 -1.84 -7.01 -10.37
C GLN A 3 -1.30 -5.63 -10.03
N TYR A 4 -1.49 -5.20 -8.79
CA TYR A 4 -1.07 -3.90 -8.31
C TYR A 4 -0.29 -4.04 -7.00
N LEU A 5 0.80 -3.29 -6.88
CA LEU A 5 1.52 -3.07 -5.63
C LEU A 5 1.18 -1.67 -5.13
N LEU A 6 0.68 -1.59 -3.90
CA LEU A 6 0.52 -0.34 -3.18
C LEU A 6 1.74 -0.13 -2.27
N LEU A 7 2.41 1.01 -2.38
CA LEU A 7 3.46 1.43 -1.46
C LEU A 7 2.95 2.57 -0.57
N ILE A 8 3.03 2.41 0.74
CA ILE A 8 2.48 3.34 1.72
C ILE A 8 3.57 4.32 2.14
N GLN A 9 3.36 5.61 1.88
CA GLN A 9 4.30 6.66 2.23
C GLN A 9 4.15 6.98 3.72
N GLY A 10 5.26 7.05 4.46
CA GLY A 10 5.32 7.40 5.87
C GLY A 10 5.09 8.89 6.15
N ASN A 11 4.14 9.50 5.43
CA ASN A 11 3.94 10.95 5.38
C ASN A 11 2.53 11.39 5.81
N ALA A 12 1.79 10.54 6.54
CA ALA A 12 0.51 10.93 7.14
C ALA A 12 0.71 12.14 8.08
N THR A 13 -0.20 13.10 8.02
CA THR A 13 -0.14 14.35 8.81
C THR A 13 -0.76 14.20 10.21
N SER A 14 -1.46 13.09 10.45
CA SER A 14 -2.03 12.72 11.74
C SER A 14 -1.98 11.20 11.94
N PRO A 15 -2.00 10.72 13.20
CA PRO A 15 -1.93 9.29 13.47
C PRO A 15 -3.21 8.57 13.03
N THR A 16 -3.05 7.41 12.40
CA THR A 16 -4.14 6.47 12.13
C THR A 16 -4.49 5.67 13.38
N THR A 17 -5.70 5.15 13.45
CA THR A 17 -6.19 4.32 14.56
C THR A 17 -6.39 2.85 14.16
N PRO A 18 -6.30 1.89 15.11
CA PRO A 18 -6.60 0.48 14.82
C PRO A 18 -7.99 0.25 14.22
N ALA A 19 -9.01 0.97 14.69
CA ALA A 19 -10.38 0.83 14.20
C ALA A 19 -10.54 1.26 12.72
N GLU A 20 -9.79 2.26 12.26
CA GLU A 20 -9.77 2.66 10.85
C GLU A 20 -9.11 1.59 9.98
N TRP A 21 -8.04 0.99 10.48
CA TRP A 21 -7.40 -0.15 9.83
C TRP A 21 -8.35 -1.35 9.73
N ASP A 22 -9.06 -1.70 10.81
CA ASP A 22 -10.04 -2.78 10.80
C ASP A 22 -11.16 -2.53 9.78
N ARG A 23 -11.68 -1.30 9.73
CA ARG A 23 -12.70 -0.89 8.74
C ARG A 23 -12.18 -1.00 7.31
N PHE A 24 -10.97 -0.52 7.05
CA PHE A 24 -10.35 -0.61 5.73
C PHE A 24 -10.15 -2.07 5.32
N PHE A 25 -9.59 -2.91 6.20
CA PHE A 25 -9.36 -4.31 5.89
C PHE A 25 -10.66 -5.10 5.70
N ALA A 26 -11.73 -4.77 6.42
CA ALA A 26 -13.05 -5.33 6.17
C ALA A 26 -13.54 -5.00 4.76
N ALA A 27 -13.47 -3.73 4.35
CA ALA A 27 -13.84 -3.30 2.99
C ALA A 27 -12.94 -3.94 1.92
N ALA A 28 -11.64 -3.98 2.15
CA ALA A 28 -10.67 -4.56 1.24
C ALA A 28 -10.89 -6.06 1.02
N ARG A 29 -11.16 -6.82 2.09
CA ARG A 29 -11.53 -8.24 1.99
C ARG A 29 -12.88 -8.42 1.29
N ALA A 30 -13.89 -7.64 1.65
CA ALA A 30 -15.22 -7.72 1.03
C ALA A 30 -15.20 -7.41 -0.49
N SER A 31 -14.26 -6.58 -0.95
CA SER A 31 -14.10 -6.27 -2.37
C SER A 31 -13.61 -7.44 -3.22
N GLY A 32 -12.98 -8.45 -2.62
CA GLY A 32 -12.29 -9.53 -3.33
C GLY A 32 -10.98 -9.12 -4.04
N LEU A 33 -10.63 -7.83 -4.04
CA LEU A 33 -9.43 -7.31 -4.70
C LEU A 33 -8.16 -7.54 -3.88
N PHE A 34 -8.28 -7.58 -2.54
CA PHE A 34 -7.14 -7.58 -1.63
C PHE A 34 -6.44 -8.95 -1.55
N GLN A 35 -5.11 -8.93 -1.66
CA GLN A 35 -4.29 -10.14 -1.74
C GLN A 35 -3.20 -10.22 -0.66
N GLY A 36 -3.28 -9.35 0.34
CA GLY A 36 -2.33 -9.29 1.46
C GLY A 36 -1.47 -8.04 1.44
N GLY A 37 -0.68 -7.89 2.50
CA GLY A 37 0.16 -6.72 2.74
C GLY A 37 0.75 -6.77 4.14
N SER A 38 1.68 -5.87 4.42
CA SER A 38 2.31 -5.75 5.74
C SER A 38 2.93 -4.36 5.92
N ALA A 39 3.17 -3.98 7.18
CA ALA A 39 4.14 -2.95 7.51
C ALA A 39 5.56 -3.42 7.11
N VAL A 40 6.43 -2.46 6.76
CA VAL A 40 7.83 -2.72 6.45
C VAL A 40 8.68 -2.52 7.70
N GLY A 41 9.37 -3.58 8.12
CA GLY A 41 10.24 -3.58 9.30
C GLY A 41 11.67 -3.11 9.01
N ARG A 42 12.63 -3.71 9.75
CA ARG A 42 14.07 -3.46 9.54
C ARG A 42 14.48 -3.79 8.10
N ARG A 43 15.37 -2.97 7.54
CA ARG A 43 15.88 -3.09 6.17
C ARG A 43 17.35 -3.50 6.20
N GLU A 44 17.72 -4.35 5.26
CA GLU A 44 19.09 -4.75 4.99
C GLU A 44 19.38 -4.45 3.53
N PHE A 45 20.58 -3.95 3.22
CA PHE A 45 21.04 -3.76 1.85
C PHE A 45 21.91 -4.95 1.46
N VAL A 46 21.67 -5.53 0.28
CA VAL A 46 22.44 -6.66 -0.25
C VAL A 46 22.87 -6.31 -1.67
N GLY A 47 24.19 -6.28 -1.93
CA GLY A 47 24.77 -5.94 -3.24
C GLY A 47 25.66 -4.69 -3.19
N ASP A 48 25.85 -4.04 -4.35
CA ASP A 48 26.55 -2.76 -4.44
C ASP A 48 25.66 -1.62 -3.93
N THR A 49 26.07 -1.00 -2.84
CA THR A 49 25.32 0.08 -2.20
C THR A 49 25.76 1.48 -2.62
N ALA A 50 26.73 1.61 -3.53
CA ALA A 50 27.30 2.91 -3.91
C ALA A 50 26.26 3.90 -4.47
N THR A 51 25.23 3.39 -5.14
CA THR A 51 24.15 4.19 -5.74
C THR A 51 22.76 3.84 -5.21
N ALA A 52 22.69 2.94 -4.21
CA ALA A 52 21.42 2.47 -3.67
C ALA A 52 20.67 3.61 -2.96
N ARG A 53 19.40 3.79 -3.31
CA ARG A 53 18.50 4.73 -2.61
C ARG A 53 17.64 3.96 -1.62
N SER A 54 17.55 4.48 -0.40
CA SER A 54 16.75 3.86 0.65
C SER A 54 15.25 4.02 0.41
N THR A 55 14.48 2.97 0.72
CA THR A 55 13.01 2.97 0.81
C THR A 55 12.53 3.24 2.24
N ALA A 56 13.34 3.91 3.08
CA ALA A 56 13.01 4.20 4.48
C ALA A 56 11.68 4.94 4.66
N HIS A 57 11.32 5.76 3.68
CA HIS A 57 10.06 6.52 3.65
C HIS A 57 8.83 5.65 3.36
N ILE A 58 8.99 4.41 2.89
CA ILE A 58 7.89 3.47 2.66
C ILE A 58 7.64 2.67 3.93
N THR A 59 6.48 2.82 4.57
CA THR A 59 6.18 2.22 5.87
C THR A 59 5.37 0.93 5.78
N GLY A 60 4.82 0.62 4.61
CA GLY A 60 4.03 -0.58 4.37
C GLY A 60 3.79 -0.82 2.88
N TYR A 61 3.26 -2.01 2.58
CA TYR A 61 2.85 -2.37 1.23
C TYR A 61 1.58 -3.22 1.25
N MET A 62 0.87 -3.24 0.13
CA MET A 62 -0.27 -4.13 -0.11
C MET A 62 -0.29 -4.62 -1.55
N ARG A 63 -0.89 -5.79 -1.79
CA ARG A 63 -1.12 -6.33 -3.13
C ARG A 63 -2.61 -6.41 -3.42
N PHE A 64 -2.98 -6.03 -4.63
CA PHE A 64 -4.35 -6.12 -5.13
C PHE A 64 -4.39 -6.72 -6.52
N ASP A 65 -5.45 -7.45 -6.83
CA ASP A 65 -5.74 -7.93 -8.16
C ASP A 65 -7.07 -7.29 -8.60
N SER A 66 -7.09 -6.65 -9.77
CA SER A 66 -8.32 -6.07 -10.30
C SER A 66 -8.43 -6.22 -11.82
N ALA A 67 -9.66 -6.37 -12.32
CA ALA A 67 -9.93 -6.28 -13.76
C ALA A 67 -10.01 -4.81 -14.22
N GLU A 68 -10.44 -3.91 -13.33
CA GLU A 68 -10.62 -2.50 -13.59
C GLU A 68 -9.92 -1.66 -12.53
N LYS A 69 -9.29 -0.56 -12.94
CA LYS A 69 -8.54 0.28 -11.99
C LYS A 69 -9.45 1.06 -11.04
N GLN A 70 -10.63 1.46 -11.49
CA GLN A 70 -11.50 2.38 -10.75
C GLN A 70 -12.01 1.83 -9.41
N PRO A 71 -12.54 0.59 -9.30
CA PRO A 71 -12.94 0.02 -8.01
C PRO A 71 -11.83 -0.02 -6.96
N LEU A 72 -10.58 -0.27 -7.40
CA LEU A 72 -9.42 -0.22 -6.52
C LEU A 72 -9.13 1.21 -6.05
N LEU A 73 -9.18 2.20 -6.95
CA LEU A 73 -9.01 3.60 -6.56
C LEU A 73 -10.09 4.06 -5.56
N ASP A 74 -11.32 3.61 -5.72
CA ASP A 74 -12.41 3.93 -4.80
C ASP A 74 -12.22 3.27 -3.43
N LEU A 75 -11.75 2.01 -3.39
CA LEU A 75 -11.36 1.35 -2.14
C LEU A 75 -10.23 2.11 -1.42
N LEU A 76 -9.21 2.59 -2.16
CA LEU A 76 -8.06 3.28 -1.58
C LEU A 76 -8.40 4.65 -0.96
N LYS A 77 -9.54 5.26 -1.31
CA LYS A 77 -10.04 6.47 -0.62
C LYS A 77 -10.39 6.20 0.85
N LEU A 78 -10.61 4.94 1.22
CA LEU A 78 -10.86 4.52 2.60
C LEU A 78 -9.58 4.15 3.35
N HIS A 79 -8.42 4.19 2.70
CA HIS A 79 -7.16 3.80 3.31
C HIS A 79 -6.78 4.79 4.43
N PRO A 80 -6.48 4.35 5.66
CA PRO A 80 -6.26 5.27 6.79
C PRO A 80 -5.18 6.31 6.51
N VAL A 81 -4.05 5.93 5.93
CA VAL A 81 -3.00 6.89 5.56
C VAL A 81 -3.49 7.99 4.61
N VAL A 82 -4.38 7.66 3.66
CA VAL A 82 -4.95 8.65 2.72
C VAL A 82 -5.91 9.60 3.46
N LEU A 83 -6.75 9.06 4.34
CA LEU A 83 -7.66 9.85 5.17
C LEU A 83 -6.93 10.84 6.08
N HIS A 84 -5.73 10.45 6.54
CA HIS A 84 -4.88 11.27 7.39
C HIS A 84 -3.84 12.09 6.60
N GLY A 85 -4.15 12.47 5.36
CA GLY A 85 -3.35 13.40 4.55
C GLY A 85 -2.01 12.84 4.03
N GLY A 86 -1.77 11.55 4.23
CA GLY A 86 -0.64 10.85 3.65
C GLY A 86 -0.91 10.39 2.23
N THR A 87 0.07 9.71 1.65
CA THR A 87 0.03 9.30 0.25
C THR A 87 0.30 7.81 0.12
N VAL A 88 -0.28 7.21 -0.91
CA VAL A 88 0.03 5.85 -1.34
C VAL A 88 0.37 5.88 -2.82
N GLU A 89 1.34 5.08 -3.23
CA GLU A 89 1.73 4.93 -4.63
C GLU A 89 1.19 3.59 -5.14
N LEU A 90 0.43 3.63 -6.24
CA LEU A 90 -0.18 2.45 -6.85
C LEU A 90 0.56 2.09 -8.13
N CYS A 91 1.33 1.00 -8.09
CA CYS A 91 2.14 0.51 -9.20
C CYS A 91 1.44 -0.67 -9.89
N GLU A 92 1.37 -0.67 -11.21
CA GLU A 92 1.00 -1.87 -11.98
C GLU A 92 2.16 -2.87 -11.96
N LEU A 93 1.83 -4.15 -11.82
CA LEU A 93 2.78 -5.25 -11.91
C LEU A 93 2.56 -5.98 -13.25
N PRO A 94 3.48 -5.79 -14.23
CA PRO A 94 3.38 -6.44 -15.53
C PRO A 94 3.43 -7.96 -15.40
N LYS A 95 2.64 -8.65 -16.24
CA LYS A 95 2.80 -10.09 -16.42
C LYS A 95 4.08 -10.31 -17.22
N THR A 96 4.91 -11.24 -16.77
CA THR A 96 6.00 -11.80 -17.57
C THR A 96 5.50 -12.98 -18.38
#